data_AF-A0A2U3AES7-F1
#
_entry.id   AF-A0A2U3AES7-F1
#
_cell.length_a   1.000
_cell.length_b   1.000
_cell.length_c   1.000
_cell.angle_alpha   90.00
_cell.angle_beta   90.00
_cell.angle_gamma   90.00
#
_symmetry.space_group_name_H-M   'P 1'
#
loop_
_entity.id
_entity.type
_entity.pdbx_description
1 polymer ?
#
loop_
_entity_poly.entity_id
_entity_poly.type
_entity_poly.pdbx_seq_one_letter_code
_entity_poly.pdbx_strand_id
1 'polypeptide(L)'
;MQEGCYKEGSKSKTYSVTIKSTEHKDQANFQETDEFKELAKKRYKIEAKNSEIKNPHGYNTAKSAGLFGMKIQGATTIFAVNLKRILKLLNEKE
;
A
#
# COMPACT_ATOMS: atom_id res chain seq x y z
N MET A 1 -2.84 10.04 -38.57
CA MET A 1 -2.04 9.24 -37.60
C MET A 1 -0.62 8.93 -38.08
N GLN A 2 -0.13 9.57 -39.14
CA GLN A 2 1.15 9.22 -39.79
C GLN A 2 2.31 10.13 -39.38
N GLU A 3 2.06 11.33 -38.87
CA GLU A 3 3.11 12.24 -38.42
C GLU A 3 3.55 11.90 -36.99
N GLY A 4 4.86 11.65 -36.81
CA GLY A 4 5.50 11.49 -35.50
C GLY A 4 5.83 10.05 -35.06
N CYS A 5 5.20 9.02 -35.64
CA CYS A 5 5.47 7.62 -35.28
C CYS A 5 6.48 6.90 -36.20
N TYR A 6 6.93 7.55 -37.28
CA TYR A 6 7.84 6.97 -38.26
C TYR A 6 9.23 7.56 -38.12
N LYS A 7 10.26 6.71 -38.09
CA LYS A 7 11.62 7.14 -38.44
C LYS A 7 11.69 7.24 -39.97
N GLU A 8 12.11 8.39 -40.47
CA GLU A 8 12.30 8.63 -41.91
C GLU A 8 13.22 7.55 -42.52
N GLY A 9 12.76 6.92 -43.60
CA GLY A 9 13.50 5.87 -44.32
C GLY A 9 13.22 4.42 -43.90
N SER A 10 12.38 4.16 -42.88
CA SER A 10 12.05 2.77 -42.49
C SER A 10 11.08 2.09 -43.46
N LYS A 11 11.46 0.93 -44.01
CA LYS A 11 10.62 0.11 -44.92
C LYS A 11 9.55 -0.73 -44.21
N SER A 12 9.63 -0.89 -42.89
CA SER A 12 8.67 -1.70 -42.12
C SER A 12 8.34 -1.09 -40.77
N LYS A 13 7.20 -1.53 -40.19
CA LYS A 13 6.77 -1.16 -38.83
C LYS A 13 7.16 -2.27 -37.88
N THR A 14 7.86 -1.94 -36.79
CA THR A 14 8.10 -2.86 -35.67
C THR A 14 7.21 -2.44 -34.51
N TYR A 15 6.30 -3.32 -34.10
CA TYR A 15 5.50 -3.14 -32.90
C TYR A 15 6.00 -4.11 -31.83
N SER A 16 6.20 -3.62 -30.61
CA SER A 16 6.44 -4.48 -29.45
C SER A 16 5.13 -4.63 -28.69
N VAL A 17 4.79 -5.88 -28.35
CA VAL A 17 3.61 -6.20 -27.56
C VAL A 17 4.10 -6.94 -26.32
N THR A 18 3.86 -6.36 -25.15
CA THR A 18 4.22 -7.02 -23.89
C THR A 18 3.17 -8.05 -23.56
N ILE A 19 3.53 -9.33 -23.67
CA ILE A 19 2.68 -10.43 -23.23
C ILE A 19 2.78 -10.50 -21.70
N LYS A 20 1.64 -10.33 -21.00
CA LYS A 20 1.60 -10.51 -19.54
C LYS A 20 1.99 -11.94 -19.18
N SER A 21 2.84 -12.09 -18.18
CA SER A 21 3.17 -13.39 -17.58
C SER A 21 1.92 -14.06 -17.02
N THR A 22 2.00 -15.36 -16.79
CA THR A 22 0.93 -16.15 -16.15
C THR A 22 0.56 -15.56 -14.80
N GLU A 23 1.54 -15.20 -13.97
CA GLU A 23 1.33 -14.63 -12.64
C GLU A 23 0.55 -13.31 -12.70
N HIS A 24 0.86 -12.45 -13.68
CA HIS A 24 0.14 -11.18 -13.85
C HIS A 24 -1.31 -11.38 -14.31
N LYS A 25 -1.60 -12.44 -15.09
CA LYS A 25 -2.97 -12.79 -15.47
C LYS A 25 -3.73 -13.34 -14.26
N ASP A 26 -3.10 -14.21 -13.48
CA ASP A 26 -3.70 -14.80 -12.28
C ASP A 26 -4.01 -13.74 -11.22
N GLN A 27 -3.08 -12.79 -11.00
CA GLN A 27 -3.31 -11.65 -10.11
C GLN A 27 -4.46 -10.77 -10.58
N ALA A 28 -4.57 -10.50 -11.89
CA ALA A 28 -5.68 -9.72 -12.44
C ALA A 28 -7.02 -10.44 -12.22
N ASN A 29 -7.06 -11.75 -12.47
CA ASN A 29 -8.25 -12.56 -12.22
C ASN A 29 -8.63 -12.58 -10.73
N PHE A 30 -7.65 -12.68 -9.82
CA PHE A 30 -7.89 -12.62 -8.38
C PHE A 30 -8.45 -11.26 -7.94
N GLN A 31 -7.95 -10.16 -8.50
CA GLN A 31 -8.46 -8.81 -8.17
C GLN A 31 -9.93 -8.61 -8.57
N GLU A 32 -10.42 -9.37 -9.54
CA GLU A 32 -11.83 -9.32 -9.94
C GLU A 32 -12.77 -10.10 -9.02
N THR A 33 -12.23 -10.95 -8.14
CA THR A 33 -13.04 -11.70 -7.17
C THR A 33 -13.74 -10.78 -6.17
N ASP A 34 -14.93 -11.18 -5.74
CA ASP A 34 -15.70 -10.44 -4.74
C ASP A 34 -14.97 -10.38 -3.39
N GLU A 35 -14.27 -11.45 -3.03
CA GLU A 35 -13.44 -11.50 -1.81
C GLU A 35 -12.39 -10.37 -1.83
N PHE A 36 -11.64 -10.24 -2.92
CA PHE A 36 -10.64 -9.18 -3.05
C PHE A 36 -11.29 -7.79 -2.99
N LYS A 37 -12.41 -7.59 -3.71
CA LYS A 37 -13.13 -6.31 -3.73
C LYS A 37 -13.63 -5.91 -2.33
N GLU A 38 -14.16 -6.84 -1.55
CA GLU A 38 -14.59 -6.60 -0.17
C GLU A 38 -13.42 -6.29 0.78
N LEU A 39 -12.28 -6.98 0.61
CA LEU A 39 -11.06 -6.65 1.34
C LEU A 39 -10.52 -5.26 0.96
N ALA A 40 -10.52 -4.93 -0.33
CA ALA A 40 -10.05 -3.65 -0.84
C ALA A 40 -10.86 -2.47 -0.28
N LYS A 41 -12.18 -2.62 -0.14
CA LYS A 41 -13.06 -1.61 0.51
C LYS A 41 -12.66 -1.30 1.95
N LYS A 42 -11.97 -2.19 2.66
CA LYS A 42 -11.53 -1.95 4.06
C LYS A 42 -10.19 -1.23 4.13
N ARG A 43 -9.45 -1.10 3.02
CA ARG A 43 -8.09 -0.56 2.95
C ARG A 43 -7.95 0.85 3.50
N TYR A 44 -8.92 1.73 3.22
CA TYR A 44 -8.86 3.13 3.67
C TYR A 44 -8.75 3.24 5.21
N LYS A 45 -9.37 2.31 5.96
CA LYS A 45 -9.29 2.26 7.43
C LYS A 45 -7.87 1.94 7.90
N ILE A 46 -7.20 1.01 7.19
CA ILE A 46 -5.84 0.58 7.49
C ILE A 46 -4.85 1.69 7.16
N GLU A 47 -5.01 2.35 6.02
CA GLU A 47 -4.12 3.43 5.57
C GLU A 47 -4.20 4.65 6.50
N ALA A 48 -5.41 5.03 6.92
CA ALA A 48 -5.59 6.08 7.91
C ALA A 48 -4.85 5.75 9.22
N LYS A 49 -4.96 4.51 9.70
CA LYS A 49 -4.28 4.08 10.93
C LYS A 49 -2.75 4.03 10.77
N ASN A 50 -2.27 3.57 9.62
CA ASN A 50 -0.84 3.56 9.32
C ASN A 50 -0.27 4.98 9.22
N SER A 51 -1.02 5.93 8.67
CA SER A 51 -0.63 7.34 8.65
C SER A 51 -0.53 7.91 10.06
N GLU A 52 -1.50 7.62 10.94
CA GLU A 52 -1.47 8.03 12.35
C GLU A 52 -0.23 7.47 13.09
N ILE A 53 0.05 6.19 12.92
CA ILE A 53 1.21 5.52 13.52
C ILE A 53 2.52 6.14 13.02
N LYS A 54 2.65 6.34 11.70
CA LYS A 54 3.88 6.84 11.07
C LYS A 54 4.16 8.30 11.40
N ASN A 55 3.16 9.16 11.24
CA ASN A 55 3.33 10.60 11.25
C ASN A 55 3.16 11.17 12.69
N PRO A 56 1.95 11.26 13.28
CA PRO A 56 1.76 11.73 14.66
C PRO A 56 2.61 11.01 15.71
N HIS A 57 2.74 9.68 15.62
CA HIS A 57 3.43 8.88 16.62
C HIS A 57 4.89 8.57 16.28
N GLY A 58 5.41 9.17 15.20
CA GLY A 58 6.83 9.15 14.83
C GLY A 58 7.39 7.76 14.52
N TYR A 59 6.54 6.78 14.15
CA TYR A 59 7.03 5.46 13.76
C TYR A 59 7.83 5.49 12.44
N ASN A 60 7.62 6.52 11.60
CA ASN A 60 8.34 6.66 10.34
C ASN A 60 9.85 6.89 10.53
N THR A 61 10.26 7.44 11.69
CA THR A 61 11.66 7.78 11.98
C THR A 61 12.23 6.80 12.99
N ALA A 62 13.31 6.11 12.65
CA ALA A 62 13.99 5.24 13.60
C ALA A 62 14.64 6.06 14.72
N LYS A 63 14.33 5.71 15.98
CA LYS A 63 14.92 6.33 17.18
C LYS A 63 16.21 5.65 17.63
N SER A 64 16.49 4.46 17.11
CA SER A 64 17.67 3.67 17.44
C SER A 64 18.11 2.88 16.21
N ALA A 65 19.40 2.57 16.14
CA ALA A 65 19.95 1.69 15.12
C ALA A 65 19.78 0.23 15.53
N GLY A 66 19.55 -0.64 14.54
CA GLY A 66 19.48 -2.08 14.73
C GLY A 66 18.08 -2.63 14.96
N LEU A 67 17.90 -3.91 14.60
CA LEU A 67 16.60 -4.58 14.55
C LEU A 67 15.90 -4.64 15.92
N PHE A 68 16.67 -4.79 17.01
CA PHE A 68 16.11 -4.88 18.36
C PHE A 68 15.43 -3.58 18.79
N GLY A 69 16.11 -2.45 18.63
CA GLY A 69 15.56 -1.14 18.97
C GLY A 69 14.34 -0.77 18.10
N MET A 70 14.37 -1.12 16.81
CA MET A 70 13.22 -0.96 15.92
C MET A 70 12.02 -1.81 16.35
N LYS A 71 12.24 -3.04 16.83
CA LYS A 71 11.17 -3.91 17.36
C LYS A 71 10.52 -3.30 18.60
N ILE A 72 11.32 -2.80 19.54
CA ILE A 72 10.79 -2.12 20.74
C ILE A 72 10.00 -0.89 20.34
N GLN A 73 10.56 -0.02 19.49
CA GLN A 73 9.86 1.16 18.99
C GLN A 73 8.51 0.81 18.36
N GLY A 74 8.48 -0.20 17.48
CA GLY A 74 7.23 -0.65 16.86
C GLY A 74 6.21 -1.16 17.87
N ALA A 75 6.63 -2.04 18.78
CA ALA A 75 5.74 -2.60 19.80
C ALA A 75 5.15 -1.50 20.71
N THR A 76 6.00 -0.60 21.22
CA THR A 76 5.56 0.50 22.09
C THR A 76 4.63 1.47 21.38
N THR A 77 4.93 1.86 20.13
CA THR A 77 4.06 2.78 19.38
C THR A 77 2.70 2.15 19.11
N ILE A 78 2.65 0.90 18.66
CA ILE A 78 1.38 0.19 18.42
C ILE A 78 0.56 0.10 19.71
N PHE A 79 1.20 -0.25 20.82
CA PHE A 79 0.55 -0.34 22.13
C PHE A 79 -0.07 0.99 22.57
N ALA A 80 0.70 2.08 22.54
CA ALA A 80 0.22 3.40 22.95
C ALA A 80 -0.95 3.90 22.08
N VAL A 81 -0.87 3.67 20.77
CA VAL A 81 -1.91 4.05 19.82
C VAL A 81 -3.20 3.26 20.04
N ASN A 82 -3.10 1.97 20.37
CA ASN A 82 -4.25 1.13 20.71
C ASN A 82 -4.90 1.56 22.04
N LEU A 83 -4.09 1.87 23.06
CA LEU A 83 -4.59 2.42 24.33
C LEU A 83 -5.38 3.71 24.11
N LYS A 84 -4.84 4.64 23.32
CA LYS A 84 -5.52 5.90 22.97
C LYS A 84 -6.89 5.66 22.33
N ARG A 85 -7.01 4.63 21.47
CA ARG A 85 -8.29 4.25 20.85
C ARG A 85 -9.27 3.68 21.87
N ILE A 86 -8.83 2.79 22.76
CA ILE A 86 -9.67 2.22 23.81
C ILE A 86 -10.25 3.32 24.70
N LEU A 87 -9.40 4.24 25.16
CA LEU A 87 -9.83 5.38 25.99
C LEU A 87 -10.87 6.25 25.27
N LYS A 88 -10.66 6.55 23.98
CA LYS A 88 -11.64 7.29 23.19
C LYS A 88 -13.00 6.58 23.12
N LEU A 89 -13.00 5.26 22.92
CA LEU A 89 -14.22 4.46 22.85
C LEU A 89 -14.93 4.33 24.20
N LEU A 90 -14.20 4.39 25.32
CA LEU A 90 -14.78 4.43 26.65
C LEU A 90 -15.49 5.77 26.89
N ASN A 91 -14.84 6.88 26.54
CA ASN A 91 -15.42 8.23 26.70
C ASN A 91 -16.61 8.51 25.77
N GLU A 92 -16.72 7.84 24.62
CA GLU A 92 -17.87 7.95 23.71
C GLU A 92 -19.10 7.15 24.19
N LYS A 93 -18.94 6.29 25.19
CA LYS A 93 -20.02 5.48 25.79
C LYS A 93 -20.62 6.12 27.04
N GLU A 94 -19.95 7.11 27.62
CA GLU A 94 -20.48 7.98 28.68
C GLU A 94 -21.32 9.12 28.08
#